data_AF-A0A4Y2U4A3-F1
#
_entry.id   AF-A0A4Y2U4A3-F1
#
_cell.length_a   1.000
_cell.length_b   1.000
_cell.length_c   1.000
_cell.angle_alpha   90.00
_cell.angle_beta   90.00
_cell.angle_gamma   90.00
#
_symmetry.space_group_name_H-M   'P 1'
#
loop_
_entity.id
_entity.type
_entity.pdbx_description
1 polymer ?
#
loop_
_entity_poly.entity_id
_entity_poly.type
_entity_poly.pdbx_seq_one_letter_code
_entity_poly.pdbx_strand_id
1 'polypeptide(L)'
;MHVKYSLNYGFPPEVTQTLQMHVAKGTNFFDFMRLAQEINPKYRFKLSEIREVPVVYSVGEMPNDVEKGMYWTLYKASGNSTEITSEENWVPYNEDIKKLILADGDKVLFWYRPI
;
A
#
# COMPACT_ATOMS: atom_id res chain seq x y z
N MET A 1 15.82 1.88 8.51
CA MET A 1 14.48 2.02 9.08
C MET A 1 13.65 0.82 8.67
N HIS A 2 12.81 0.33 9.58
CA HIS A 2 11.95 -0.84 9.41
C HIS A 2 10.56 -0.37 9.01
N VAL A 3 10.05 -0.90 7.91
CA VAL A 3 8.70 -0.59 7.43
C VAL A 3 7.96 -1.90 7.17
N LYS A 4 6.70 -1.97 7.59
CA LYS A 4 5.81 -3.09 7.26
C LYS A 4 4.87 -2.66 6.14
N TYR A 5 4.85 -3.44 5.07
CA TYR A 5 3.99 -3.22 3.93
C TYR A 5 3.08 -4.42 3.70
N SER A 6 1.79 -4.18 3.91
CA SER A 6 0.75 -5.21 3.81
C SER A 6 -0.09 -5.05 2.53
N LEU A 7 -0.59 -6.17 2.03
CA LEU A 7 -1.62 -6.25 0.98
C LEU A 7 -2.82 -7.01 1.55
N ASN A 8 -3.99 -6.39 1.51
CA ASN A 8 -5.27 -7.03 1.85
C ASN A 8 -6.10 -7.21 0.58
N TYR A 9 -6.65 -8.40 0.40
CA TYR A 9 -7.52 -8.75 -0.71
C TYR A 9 -8.94 -9.01 -0.21
N GLY A 10 -9.93 -8.29 -0.76
CA GLY A 10 -11.35 -8.44 -0.42
C GLY A 10 -11.80 -7.56 0.75
N PHE A 11 -13.11 -7.49 0.97
CA PHE A 11 -13.72 -6.80 2.11
C PHE A 11 -14.87 -7.64 2.67
N PRO A 12 -14.76 -8.22 3.88
CA PRO A 12 -13.60 -8.21 4.80
C PRO A 12 -12.34 -8.83 4.17
N PRO A 13 -11.12 -8.58 4.71
CA PRO A 13 -9.90 -9.07 4.09
C PRO A 13 -9.84 -10.60 4.17
N GLU A 14 -9.87 -11.27 3.02
CA GLU A 14 -9.81 -12.73 2.91
C GLU A 14 -8.36 -13.23 2.98
N VAL A 15 -7.45 -12.45 2.40
CA VAL A 15 -6.02 -12.75 2.36
C VAL A 15 -5.25 -11.50 2.74
N THR A 16 -4.35 -11.65 3.71
CA THR A 16 -3.37 -10.62 4.08
C THR A 16 -1.96 -11.15 3.83
N GLN A 17 -1.16 -10.34 3.15
CA GLN A 17 0.27 -10.60 2.98
C GLN A 17 1.04 -9.43 3.55
N THR A 18 2.15 -9.69 4.24
CA THR A 18 2.99 -8.63 4.82
C THR A 18 4.44 -8.87 4.48
N LEU A 19 5.09 -7.82 3.98
CA LEU A 19 6.52 -7.76 3.71
C LEU A 19 7.13 -6.77 4.69
N GLN A 20 8.21 -7.17 5.34
CA GLN A 20 8.98 -6.30 6.23
C GLN A 20 10.32 -6.00 5.57
N MET A 21 10.66 -4.72 5.47
CA MET A 21 11.86 -4.28 4.77
C MET A 21 12.65 -3.27 5.61
N HIS A 22 13.97 -3.36 5.47
CA HIS A 22 14.91 -2.37 5.98
C HIS A 22 15.30 -1.46 4.82
N VAL A 23 15.01 -0.16 4.95
CA VAL A 23 15.31 0.84 3.92
C VAL A 23 16.04 2.05 4.52
N ALA A 24 16.62 2.88 3.66
CA ALA A 24 17.29 4.11 4.09
C ALA A 24 16.27 5.13 4.64
N LYS A 25 16.69 5.97 5.59
CA LYS A 25 15.81 7.03 6.12
C LYS A 25 15.45 8.01 5.00
N GLY A 26 14.17 8.41 4.94
CA GLY A 26 13.69 9.37 3.95
C GLY A 26 13.30 8.76 2.59
N THR A 27 13.35 7.43 2.44
CA THR A 27 12.80 6.75 1.26
C THR A 27 11.31 7.07 1.12
N ASN A 28 10.90 7.53 -0.07
CA ASN A 28 9.49 7.72 -0.39
C ASN A 28 8.82 6.38 -0.72
N PHE A 29 7.50 6.33 -0.63
CA PHE A 29 6.76 5.08 -0.80
C PHE A 29 6.83 4.53 -2.24
N PHE A 30 6.96 5.37 -3.26
CA PHE A 30 7.16 4.89 -4.64
C PHE A 30 8.46 4.08 -4.78
N ASP A 31 9.60 4.60 -4.29
CA ASP A 31 10.87 3.88 -4.33
C ASP A 31 10.83 2.63 -3.44
N PHE A 32 10.13 2.70 -2.30
CA PHE A 32 9.90 1.54 -1.44
C PHE A 32 9.14 0.43 -2.18
N MET A 33 8.07 0.76 -2.90
CA MET A 33 7.32 -0.21 -3.72
C MET A 33 8.19 -0.82 -4.82
N ARG A 34 9.07 -0.01 -5.44
CA ARG A 34 10.03 -0.52 -6.45
C ARG A 34 10.99 -1.54 -5.86
N LEU A 35 11.42 -1.38 -4.61
CA LEU A 35 12.23 -2.37 -3.92
C LEU A 35 11.40 -3.61 -3.53
N ALA A 36 10.17 -3.41 -3.07
CA ALA A 36 9.28 -4.51 -2.65
C ALA A 36 9.00 -5.50 -3.79
N GLN A 37 8.78 -5.01 -5.01
CA GLN A 37 8.50 -5.88 -6.17
C GLN A 37 9.71 -6.71 -6.61
N GLU A 38 10.93 -6.24 -6.40
CA GLU A 38 12.15 -7.01 -6.70
C GLU A 38 12.34 -8.15 -5.68
N ILE A 39 11.93 -7.92 -4.43
CA ILE A 39 12.01 -8.92 -3.35
C ILE A 39 10.90 -9.97 -3.51
N ASN A 40 9.68 -9.54 -3.83
CA ASN A 40 8.53 -10.42 -3.95
C ASN A 40 7.61 -9.93 -5.10
N PRO A 41 7.50 -10.71 -6.20
CA PRO A 41 6.68 -10.33 -7.36
C PRO A 41 5.20 -10.06 -7.06
N LYS A 42 4.66 -10.56 -5.94
CA LYS A 42 3.28 -10.24 -5.52
C LYS A 42 3.08 -8.76 -5.18
N TYR A 43 4.17 -8.02 -4.95
CA TYR A 43 4.16 -6.58 -4.73
C TYR A 43 4.42 -5.76 -6.00
N ARG A 44 4.58 -6.40 -7.16
CA ARG A 44 4.66 -5.72 -8.46
C ARG A 44 3.43 -4.84 -8.66
N PHE A 45 3.65 -3.60 -9.04
CA PHE A 45 2.57 -2.63 -9.17
C PHE A 45 2.61 -1.94 -10.54
N LYS A 46 1.47 -1.38 -10.95
CA LYS A 46 1.37 -0.55 -12.15
C LYS A 46 0.70 0.77 -11.81
N LEU A 47 1.21 1.85 -12.41
CA LEU A 47 0.67 3.19 -12.29
C LEU A 47 -0.17 3.53 -13.52
N SER A 48 -1.27 4.24 -13.29
CA SER A 48 -2.04 4.88 -14.34
C SER A 48 -1.53 6.31 -14.50
N GLU A 49 -1.06 6.64 -15.70
CA GLU A 49 -0.57 7.97 -16.07
C GLU A 49 -1.69 8.87 -16.65
N ILE A 50 -2.94 8.39 -16.63
CA ILE A 50 -4.09 9.13 -17.19
C ILE A 50 -4.42 10.38 -16.34
N ARG A 51 -3.98 10.42 -15.08
CA ARG A 51 -4.24 11.50 -14.13
C ARG A 51 -2.98 12.30 -13.85
N GLU A 52 -3.14 13.57 -13.48
CA GLU A 52 -2.03 14.44 -13.06
C GLU A 52 -1.23 13.85 -11.88
N VAL A 53 -1.92 13.13 -11.00
CA VAL A 53 -1.31 12.36 -9.91
C VAL A 53 -1.30 10.88 -10.29
N PRO A 54 -0.13 10.21 -10.37
CA PRO A 54 -0.05 8.80 -10.67
C PRO A 54 -0.78 7.97 -9.61
N VAL A 55 -1.73 7.15 -10.06
CA VAL A 55 -2.50 6.27 -9.16
C VAL A 55 -2.09 4.82 -9.40
N VAL A 56 -1.82 4.08 -8.33
CA VAL A 56 -1.64 2.63 -8.40
C VAL A 56 -2.98 2.00 -8.77
N TYR A 57 -3.07 1.40 -9.95
CA TYR A 57 -4.29 0.73 -10.41
C TYR A 57 -4.15 -0.79 -10.41
N SER A 58 -2.96 -1.33 -10.15
CA SER A 58 -2.74 -2.77 -10.08
C SER A 58 -1.61 -3.09 -9.11
N VAL A 59 -1.81 -4.15 -8.32
CA VAL A 59 -0.80 -4.76 -7.44
C VAL A 59 -0.88 -6.28 -7.58
N GLY A 60 0.27 -6.95 -7.67
CA GLY A 60 0.34 -8.42 -7.79
C GLY A 60 -0.39 -8.97 -9.01
N GLU A 61 -0.32 -8.25 -10.13
CA GLU A 61 -1.05 -8.56 -11.39
C GLU A 61 -2.58 -8.48 -11.30
N MET A 62 -3.11 -8.01 -10.18
CA MET A 62 -4.54 -7.78 -9.98
C MET A 62 -4.85 -6.29 -10.21
N PRO A 63 -5.49 -5.90 -11.33
CA PRO A 63 -5.91 -4.53 -11.56
C PRO A 63 -7.18 -4.18 -10.76
N ASN A 64 -7.47 -2.90 -10.64
CA ASN A 64 -8.79 -2.41 -10.25
C ASN A 64 -9.86 -2.99 -11.18
N ASP A 65 -11.00 -3.37 -10.61
CA ASP A 65 -12.15 -3.92 -11.31
C ASP A 65 -13.32 -2.94 -11.20
N VAL A 66 -13.47 -2.12 -12.24
CA VAL A 66 -14.51 -1.08 -12.29
C VAL A 66 -15.91 -1.71 -12.35
N GLU A 67 -16.07 -2.86 -13.02
CA GLU A 67 -17.36 -3.55 -13.14
C GLU A 67 -17.83 -4.09 -11.79
N LYS A 68 -16.90 -4.57 -10.96
CA LYS A 68 -17.19 -5.02 -9.59
C LYS A 68 -17.06 -3.92 -8.53
N GLY A 69 -16.66 -2.70 -8.92
CA GLY A 69 -16.44 -1.60 -8.00
C GLY A 69 -15.30 -1.82 -7.00
N MET A 70 -14.29 -2.63 -7.35
CA MET A 70 -13.19 -3.00 -6.47
C MET A 70 -11.90 -2.26 -6.84
N TYR A 71 -11.29 -1.61 -5.86
CA TYR A 71 -10.14 -0.74 -6.10
C TYR A 71 -9.03 -0.96 -5.07
N TRP A 72 -7.80 -0.77 -5.50
CA TRP A 72 -6.63 -0.67 -4.63
C TRP A 72 -6.57 0.72 -3.98
N THR A 73 -6.71 0.76 -2.67
CA THR A 73 -6.58 1.99 -1.88
C THR A 73 -5.41 1.87 -0.92
N LEU A 74 -4.58 2.92 -0.85
CA LEU A 74 -3.44 3.00 0.05
C LEU A 74 -3.89 3.55 1.42
N TYR A 75 -3.44 2.90 2.47
CA TYR A 75 -3.65 3.29 3.85
C TYR A 75 -2.33 3.38 4.60
N LYS A 76 -2.29 4.27 5.59
CA LYS A 76 -1.25 4.35 6.60
C LYS A 76 -1.87 4.12 7.98
N ALA A 77 -1.13 3.44 8.85
CA ALA A 77 -1.58 3.28 10.22
C ALA A 77 -1.67 4.63 10.95
N SER A 78 -2.73 4.82 11.71
CA SER A 78 -2.97 5.97 12.58
C SER A 78 -2.19 5.81 13.88
N GLY A 79 -1.21 6.69 14.12
CA GLY A 79 -0.47 6.78 15.37
C GLY A 79 0.55 5.67 15.63
N ASN A 80 1.14 5.70 16.83
CA ASN A 80 2.16 4.76 17.30
C ASN A 80 1.56 3.42 17.79
N SER A 81 0.40 2.99 17.29
CA SER A 81 -0.18 1.73 17.75
C SER A 81 0.74 0.58 17.31
N THR A 82 1.35 -0.07 18.30
CA THR A 82 2.20 -1.25 18.09
C THR A 82 1.38 -2.40 17.50
N GLU A 83 0.07 -2.38 17.70
CA GLU A 83 -0.90 -3.33 17.18
C GLU A 83 -1.96 -2.60 16.34
N ILE A 84 -2.13 -3.06 15.09
CA ILE A 84 -3.27 -2.67 14.27
C ILE A 84 -4.28 -3.77 14.44
N THR A 85 -5.35 -3.50 15.17
CA THR A 85 -6.35 -4.50 15.55
C THR A 85 -7.70 -4.25 14.89
N SER A 86 -7.92 -3.05 14.34
CA SER A 86 -9.19 -2.65 13.71
C SER A 86 -8.97 -1.80 12.46
N GLU A 87 -10.01 -1.72 11.62
CA GLU A 87 -10.03 -0.89 10.40
C GLU A 87 -9.84 0.60 10.71
N GLU A 88 -10.35 1.09 11.83
CA GLU A 88 -10.26 2.50 12.25
C GLU A 88 -8.81 2.96 12.48
N ASN A 89 -7.87 2.01 12.63
CA ASN A 89 -6.45 2.32 12.71
C ASN A 89 -5.84 2.61 11.33
N TRP A 90 -6.57 2.46 10.22
CA TRP A 90 -6.08 2.73 8.87
C TRP A 90 -6.65 4.05 8.32
N VAL A 91 -5.76 4.99 8.04
CA VAL A 91 -6.12 6.28 7.43
C VAL A 91 -5.82 6.19 5.92
N PRO A 92 -6.79 6.44 5.03
CA PRO A 92 -6.54 6.44 3.60
C PRO A 92 -5.55 7.56 3.23
N TYR A 93 -4.59 7.24 2.38
CA TYR A 93 -3.63 8.19 1.83
C TYR A 93 -4.00 8.49 0.37
N ASN A 94 -4.49 9.70 0.13
CA ASN A 94 -5.05 10.12 -1.17
C ASN A 94 -4.12 11.06 -1.96
N GLU A 95 -2.90 11.29 -1.47
CA GLU A 95 -1.90 12.09 -2.16
C GLU A 95 -0.98 11.25 -3.06
N ASP A 96 -0.08 11.90 -3.79
CA ASP A 96 0.93 11.22 -4.62
C ASP A 96 1.84 10.33 -3.75
N ILE A 97 1.94 9.05 -4.09
CA ILE A 97 2.82 8.08 -3.42
C ILE A 97 4.29 8.50 -3.40
N LYS A 98 4.73 9.38 -4.31
CA LYS A 98 6.07 9.97 -4.31
C LYS A 98 6.28 10.99 -3.19
N LYS A 99 5.21 11.58 -2.65
CA LYS A 99 5.24 12.54 -1.53
C LYS A 99 5.17 11.84 -0.16
N LEU A 100 4.78 10.56 -0.12
CA LEU A 100 4.74 9.80 1.11
C LEU A 100 6.15 9.41 1.56
N ILE A 101 6.72 10.19 2.48
CA ILE A 101 8.01 9.87 3.11
C ILE A 101 7.77 8.90 4.27
N LEU A 102 8.45 7.75 4.21
CA LEU A 102 8.32 6.72 5.24
C LEU A 102 9.24 7.02 6.43
N ALA A 103 8.75 6.69 7.63
CA ALA A 103 9.48 6.74 8.89
C ALA A 103 9.75 5.33 9.44
N ASP A 104 10.64 5.24 10.43
CA ASP A 104 10.91 3.98 11.13
C ASP A 104 9.68 3.52 11.91
N GLY A 105 9.32 2.25 11.76
CA GLY A 105 8.13 1.66 12.36
C GLY A 105 6.85 1.87 11.56
N ASP A 106 6.88 2.58 10.44
CA ASP A 106 5.69 2.81 9.62
C ASP A 106 5.06 1.50 9.15
N LYS A 107 3.72 1.49 9.15
CA LYS A 107 2.89 0.42 8.62
C LYS A 107 2.01 1.00 7.52
N VAL A 108 2.14 0.44 6.33
CA VAL A 108 1.42 0.85 5.12
C VAL A 108 0.69 -0.35 4.54
N LEU A 109 -0.50 -0.12 4.01
CA LEU A 109 -1.40 -1.16 3.53
C LEU A 109 -1.97 -0.75 2.18
N PHE A 110 -1.84 -1.61 1.18
CA PHE A 110 -2.75 -1.56 0.03
C PHE A 110 -3.90 -2.53 0.27
N TRP A 111 -5.14 -2.03 0.18
CA TRP A 111 -6.34 -2.84 0.39
C TRP A 111 -7.21 -2.82 -0.86
N TYR A 112 -7.42 -3.99 -1.44
CA TYR A 112 -8.35 -4.22 -2.55
C TYR A 112 -9.77 -4.39 -2.02
N ARG A 113 -10.58 -3.34 -2.12
CA ARG A 113 -11.92 -3.28 -1.51
C ARG A 113 -12.88 -2.37 -2.29
N PRO A 114 -14.19 -2.43 -2.02
CA PRO A 114 -15.13 -1.43 -2.51
C PRO A 114 -14.79 -0.04 -1.96
N ILE A 115 -15.03 1.00 -2.77
CA ILE A 115 -14.97 2.41 -2.34
C ILE A 115 -16.37 2.86 -1.93
#